data_AF-A0A7S2G4G1-F1
#
_entry.id   AF-A0A7S2G4G1-F1
#
_cell.length_a   1.000
_cell.length_b   1.000
_cell.length_c   1.000
_cell.angle_alpha   90.00
_cell.angle_beta   90.00
_cell.angle_gamma   90.00
#
_symmetry.space_group_name_H-M   'P 1'
#
loop_
_entity.id
_entity.type
_entity.pdbx_description
1 polymer ?
#
loop_
_entity_poly.entity_id
_entity_poly.type
_entity_poly.pdbx_seq_one_letter_code
_entity_poly.pdbx_strand_id
1 'polypeptide(L)'
;ALEEAHPDVKILGYDHNKDHIEEWADALLGADSASAKYMDGIAFHWYSGSCFDNVANVAESYPDALLLPSEACFELTVLSDDEGEATWIANGTWSKGEGYGYDIMGDLNAGSSGWTDWNILLDHEGGPNHVNNFCDAPVIADLREDAERAVYLHPQYFYLGHFSKFLLPDSVRVHSTVGGSDAPGGDCAWPYGGCDATTLQATAFLRPDGQTAVVVMNCGEDKEMKLAAEGGVITNTVPANSIQTYLLPATN
;
A
#
# COMPACT_ATOMS: atom_id res chain seq x y z
N ALA A 1 -6.67 -26.59 -18.09
CA ALA A 1 -7.81 -25.81 -18.60
C ALA A 1 -7.41 -24.35 -18.81
N LEU A 2 -7.11 -23.58 -17.75
CA LEU A 2 -6.62 -22.20 -17.90
C LEU A 2 -5.30 -22.13 -18.69
N GLU A 3 -4.30 -22.95 -18.35
CA GLU A 3 -3.03 -23.02 -19.09
C GLU A 3 -3.20 -23.29 -20.60
N GLU A 4 -4.23 -24.04 -20.99
CA GLU A 4 -4.50 -24.36 -22.40
C GLU A 4 -5.23 -23.22 -23.12
N ALA A 5 -6.18 -22.57 -22.45
CA ALA A 5 -7.03 -21.54 -23.04
C ALA A 5 -6.45 -20.11 -22.91
N HIS A 6 -5.67 -19.86 -21.88
CA HIS A 6 -5.15 -18.56 -21.45
C HIS A 6 -3.72 -18.69 -20.88
N PRO A 7 -2.73 -19.13 -21.69
CA PRO A 7 -1.38 -19.45 -21.20
C PRO A 7 -0.63 -18.27 -20.58
N ASP A 8 -1.02 -17.03 -20.91
CA ASP A 8 -0.38 -15.81 -20.39
C ASP A 8 -1.00 -15.30 -19.08
N VAL A 9 -2.13 -15.88 -18.64
CA VAL A 9 -2.83 -15.46 -17.42
C VAL A 9 -2.15 -16.07 -16.21
N LYS A 10 -1.71 -15.18 -15.31
CA LYS A 10 -1.10 -15.54 -14.03
C LYS A 10 -2.15 -16.01 -13.03
N ILE A 11 -1.79 -17.00 -12.22
CA ILE A 11 -2.65 -17.55 -11.17
C ILE A 11 -2.01 -17.26 -9.81
N LEU A 12 -2.70 -16.47 -9.00
CA LEU A 12 -2.32 -16.20 -7.62
C LEU A 12 -3.26 -16.94 -6.68
N GLY A 13 -2.68 -17.61 -5.69
CA GLY A 13 -3.43 -18.30 -4.65
C GLY A 13 -3.66 -17.44 -3.42
N TYR A 14 -4.38 -18.02 -2.45
CA TYR A 14 -4.73 -17.45 -1.14
C TYR A 14 -5.81 -16.35 -1.17
N ASP A 15 -5.45 -15.13 -1.56
CA ASP A 15 -6.36 -13.97 -1.66
C ASP A 15 -7.15 -13.69 -0.37
N HIS A 16 -6.41 -13.63 0.75
CA HIS A 16 -6.95 -13.34 2.09
C HIS A 16 -5.87 -12.67 2.97
N ASN A 17 -6.14 -12.48 4.26
CA ASN A 17 -5.34 -11.60 5.11
C ASN A 17 -3.86 -12.03 5.35
N LYS A 18 -2.96 -11.07 5.56
CA LYS A 18 -1.52 -11.32 5.75
C LYS A 18 -1.14 -12.24 6.93
N ASP A 19 -2.01 -12.42 7.92
CA ASP A 19 -1.73 -13.21 9.13
C ASP A 19 -1.46 -14.70 8.88
N HIS A 20 -2.05 -15.30 7.84
CA HIS A 20 -1.83 -16.70 7.47
C HIS A 20 -1.09 -16.89 6.13
N ILE A 21 -0.46 -15.84 5.59
CA ILE A 21 0.17 -15.89 4.27
C ILE A 21 1.28 -16.97 4.18
N GLU A 22 2.05 -17.18 5.25
CA GLU A 22 3.12 -18.21 5.29
C GLU A 22 2.56 -19.63 5.16
N GLU A 23 1.52 -19.96 5.94
CA GLU A 23 0.86 -21.27 5.91
C GLU A 23 0.33 -21.60 4.51
N TRP A 24 -0.31 -20.62 3.87
CA TRP A 24 -0.89 -20.82 2.56
C TRP A 24 0.14 -20.79 1.43
N ALA A 25 1.21 -20.00 1.57
CA ALA A 25 2.35 -20.07 0.66
C ALA A 25 2.97 -21.48 0.67
N ASP A 26 3.20 -22.05 1.84
CA ASP A 26 3.73 -23.42 1.98
C ASP A 26 2.81 -24.47 1.35
N ALA A 27 1.51 -24.37 1.61
CA ALA A 27 0.53 -25.30 1.06
C ALA A 27 0.44 -25.22 -0.48
N LEU A 28 0.57 -24.03 -1.05
CA LEU A 28 0.30 -23.78 -2.48
C LEU A 28 1.55 -23.82 -3.35
N LEU A 29 2.68 -23.32 -2.85
CA LEU A 29 3.95 -23.18 -3.58
C LEU A 29 5.02 -24.20 -3.16
N GLY A 30 4.81 -24.90 -2.03
CA GLY A 30 5.78 -25.86 -1.51
C GLY A 30 6.16 -26.94 -2.53
N ALA A 31 7.41 -27.43 -2.46
CA ALA A 31 7.98 -28.33 -3.46
C ALA A 31 7.18 -29.65 -3.66
N ASP A 32 6.51 -30.12 -2.61
CA ASP A 32 5.66 -31.32 -2.65
C ASP A 32 4.20 -31.03 -3.03
N SER A 33 3.85 -29.77 -3.24
CA SER A 33 2.49 -29.37 -3.56
C SER A 33 2.15 -29.62 -5.03
N ALA A 34 1.06 -30.36 -5.25
CA ALA A 34 0.55 -30.60 -6.60
C ALA A 34 0.06 -29.31 -7.30
N SER A 35 -0.22 -28.24 -6.55
CA SER A 35 -0.61 -26.94 -7.10
C SER A 35 0.57 -26.07 -7.53
N ALA A 36 1.78 -26.27 -7.00
CA ALA A 36 2.91 -25.36 -7.17
C ALA A 36 3.22 -25.05 -8.65
N LYS A 37 3.12 -26.06 -9.52
CA LYS A 37 3.31 -25.91 -10.98
C LYS A 37 2.27 -25.04 -11.70
N TYR A 38 1.18 -24.69 -11.04
CA TYR A 38 0.10 -23.87 -11.58
C TYR A 38 0.03 -22.48 -10.95
N MET A 39 0.81 -22.22 -9.92
CA MET A 39 0.76 -20.96 -9.17
C MET A 39 1.93 -20.08 -9.60
N ASP A 40 1.64 -18.82 -9.90
CA ASP A 40 2.65 -17.79 -10.13
C ASP A 40 2.99 -17.01 -8.86
N GLY A 41 2.18 -17.15 -7.81
CA GLY A 41 2.44 -16.52 -6.52
C GLY A 41 1.22 -16.46 -5.60
N ILE A 42 1.22 -15.48 -4.70
CA ILE A 42 0.25 -15.34 -3.61
C ILE A 42 -0.36 -13.94 -3.62
N ALA A 43 -1.68 -13.89 -3.60
CA ALA A 43 -2.45 -12.68 -3.37
C ALA A 43 -2.84 -12.57 -1.90
N PHE A 44 -2.96 -11.37 -1.34
CA PHE A 44 -3.33 -11.16 0.05
C PHE A 44 -3.98 -9.81 0.33
N HIS A 45 -4.63 -9.68 1.49
CA HIS A 45 -5.37 -8.48 1.93
C HIS A 45 -4.79 -7.91 3.22
N TRP A 46 -5.11 -6.64 3.53
CA TRP A 46 -4.50 -5.92 4.66
C TRP A 46 -5.20 -6.06 6.02
N TYR A 47 -6.39 -6.65 6.09
CA TYR A 47 -7.31 -6.46 7.24
C TYR A 47 -6.85 -7.13 8.56
N SER A 48 -5.81 -7.96 8.55
CA SER A 48 -5.19 -8.53 9.76
C SER A 48 -4.11 -7.66 10.39
N GLY A 49 -3.83 -6.49 9.84
CA GLY A 49 -2.74 -5.62 10.30
C GLY A 49 -1.51 -5.64 9.40
N SER A 50 -0.43 -5.02 9.88
CA SER A 50 0.80 -4.84 9.11
C SER A 50 1.33 -6.16 8.58
N CYS A 51 1.67 -7.11 9.47
CA CYS A 51 2.17 -8.45 9.14
C CYS A 51 3.26 -8.45 8.03
N PHE A 52 4.06 -7.39 7.92
CA PHE A 52 5.08 -7.25 6.88
C PHE A 52 6.18 -8.30 7.03
N ASP A 53 6.45 -8.76 8.26
CA ASP A 53 7.40 -9.82 8.54
C ASP A 53 6.97 -11.14 7.87
N ASN A 54 5.67 -11.47 7.91
CA ASN A 54 5.15 -12.66 7.24
C ASN A 54 5.32 -12.57 5.71
N VAL A 55 5.04 -11.40 5.13
CA VAL A 55 5.24 -11.15 3.70
C VAL A 55 6.71 -11.30 3.33
N ALA A 56 7.62 -10.77 4.15
CA ALA A 56 9.06 -10.89 3.94
C ALA A 56 9.56 -12.35 4.04
N ASN A 57 9.04 -13.12 5.00
CA ASN A 57 9.35 -14.55 5.14
C ASN A 57 8.92 -15.35 3.90
N VAL A 58 7.74 -15.05 3.35
CA VAL A 58 7.26 -15.67 2.09
C VAL A 58 8.16 -15.26 0.92
N ALA A 59 8.52 -13.98 0.80
CA ALA A 59 9.41 -13.50 -0.26
C ALA A 59 10.79 -14.17 -0.21
N GLU A 60 11.32 -14.42 1.00
CA GLU A 60 12.59 -15.14 1.19
C GLU A 60 12.46 -16.63 0.85
N SER A 61 11.37 -17.27 1.28
CA SER A 61 11.15 -18.71 1.08
C SER A 61 10.78 -19.07 -0.37
N TYR A 62 10.11 -18.16 -1.07
CA TYR A 62 9.59 -18.33 -2.43
C TYR A 62 9.99 -17.13 -3.32
N PRO A 63 11.29 -16.96 -3.63
CA PRO A 63 11.80 -15.75 -4.30
C PRO A 63 11.31 -15.55 -5.74
N ASP A 64 10.80 -16.61 -6.39
CA ASP A 64 10.22 -16.54 -7.74
C ASP A 64 8.71 -16.26 -7.73
N ALA A 65 8.07 -16.24 -6.54
CA ALA A 65 6.64 -16.03 -6.42
C ALA A 65 6.26 -14.54 -6.50
N LEU A 66 5.22 -14.24 -7.28
CA LEU A 66 4.60 -12.93 -7.31
C LEU A 66 3.77 -12.71 -6.04
N LEU A 67 4.16 -11.73 -5.21
CA LEU A 67 3.39 -11.33 -4.04
C LEU A 67 2.58 -10.08 -4.35
N LEU A 68 1.26 -10.15 -4.18
CA LEU A 68 0.34 -9.06 -4.53
C LEU A 68 -0.68 -8.80 -3.41
N PRO A 69 -0.60 -7.65 -2.72
CA PRO A 69 -1.74 -7.06 -2.03
C PRO A 69 -2.85 -6.79 -3.05
N SER A 70 -3.87 -7.65 -3.04
CA SER A 70 -4.96 -7.68 -4.04
C SER A 70 -6.17 -6.86 -3.62
N GLU A 71 -6.28 -6.52 -2.33
CA GLU A 71 -7.40 -5.76 -1.79
C GLU A 71 -7.05 -5.07 -0.47
N ALA A 72 -7.45 -3.80 -0.36
CA ALA A 72 -7.42 -3.04 0.86
C ALA A 72 -8.45 -1.90 0.82
N CYS A 73 -9.13 -1.67 1.95
CA CYS A 73 -9.99 -0.52 2.19
C CYS A 73 -10.23 -0.29 3.68
N PHE A 74 -10.65 0.92 4.05
CA PHE A 74 -11.19 1.17 5.37
C PHE A 74 -12.68 0.85 5.41
N GLU A 75 -13.09 -0.01 6.34
CA GLU A 75 -14.50 -0.19 6.68
C GLU A 75 -15.04 1.09 7.34
N LEU A 76 -16.30 1.49 7.10
CA LEU A 76 -16.85 2.69 7.74
C LEU A 76 -16.87 2.59 9.29
N THR A 77 -16.96 1.37 9.82
CA THR A 77 -16.92 1.08 11.26
C THR A 77 -15.63 1.55 11.94
N VAL A 78 -14.52 1.64 11.18
CA VAL A 78 -13.23 2.12 11.67
C VAL A 78 -12.97 3.60 11.37
N LEU A 79 -14.01 4.33 10.97
CA LEU A 79 -14.02 5.78 10.75
C LEU A 79 -14.77 6.55 11.86
N SER A 80 -14.99 5.93 13.01
CA SER A 80 -15.89 6.42 14.08
C SER A 80 -15.55 7.79 14.68
N ASP A 81 -14.43 8.39 14.30
CA ASP A 81 -13.85 9.57 14.94
C ASP A 81 -13.97 10.84 14.07
N ASP A 82 -14.67 10.79 12.93
CA ASP A 82 -14.70 11.91 11.99
C ASP A 82 -15.65 13.05 12.38
N GLU A 83 -15.22 14.29 12.09
CA GLU A 83 -15.87 15.57 12.44
C GLU A 83 -17.19 15.82 11.68
N GLY A 84 -18.20 14.97 11.88
CA GLY A 84 -19.52 15.10 11.26
C GLY A 84 -19.52 14.83 9.74
N GLU A 85 -20.68 14.42 9.25
CA GLU A 85 -20.88 13.89 7.90
C GLU A 85 -20.34 14.81 6.78
N ALA A 86 -20.55 16.13 6.88
CA ALA A 86 -20.14 17.08 5.85
C ALA A 86 -18.61 17.22 5.74
N THR A 87 -17.89 17.25 6.87
CA THR A 87 -16.43 17.42 6.89
C THR A 87 -15.74 16.16 6.36
N TRP A 88 -16.23 15.00 6.78
CA TRP A 88 -15.79 13.69 6.32
C TRP A 88 -15.91 13.55 4.80
N ILE A 89 -17.10 13.79 4.22
CA ILE A 89 -17.31 13.65 2.77
C ILE A 89 -16.37 14.58 2.02
N ALA A 90 -16.26 15.84 2.47
CA ALA A 90 -15.55 16.87 1.73
C ALA A 90 -14.03 16.73 1.75
N ASN A 91 -13.46 16.31 2.88
CA ASN A 91 -12.02 16.33 3.12
C ASN A 91 -11.42 14.93 3.31
N GLY A 92 -12.24 13.91 3.56
CA GLY A 92 -11.81 12.64 4.12
C GLY A 92 -11.08 12.82 5.45
N THR A 93 -10.41 11.76 5.88
CA THR A 93 -9.61 11.75 7.11
C THR A 93 -8.16 11.54 6.78
N TRP A 94 -7.31 12.52 7.13
CA TRP A 94 -5.91 12.54 6.70
C TRP A 94 -5.14 11.27 7.07
N SER A 95 -5.38 10.75 8.28
CA SER A 95 -4.75 9.51 8.77
C SER A 95 -5.10 8.28 7.94
N LYS A 96 -6.19 8.30 7.15
CA LYS A 96 -6.53 7.23 6.21
C LYS A 96 -5.63 7.26 4.98
N GLY A 97 -5.26 8.46 4.51
CA GLY A 97 -4.20 8.62 3.53
C GLY A 97 -2.87 8.06 4.05
N GLU A 98 -2.49 8.44 5.27
CA GLU A 98 -1.28 7.93 5.93
C GLU A 98 -1.27 6.42 6.09
N GLY A 99 -2.40 5.82 6.46
CA GLY A 99 -2.55 4.37 6.53
C GLY A 99 -2.32 3.67 5.20
N TYR A 100 -2.84 4.22 4.09
CA TYR A 100 -2.54 3.71 2.74
C TYR A 100 -1.05 3.83 2.43
N GLY A 101 -0.44 4.99 2.70
CA GLY A 101 0.99 5.17 2.47
C GLY A 101 1.86 4.20 3.26
N TYR A 102 1.52 3.98 4.53
CA TYR A 102 2.22 3.07 5.41
C TYR A 102 2.17 1.63 4.91
N ASP A 103 0.98 1.13 4.59
CA ASP A 103 0.79 -0.25 4.16
C ASP A 103 1.43 -0.52 2.78
N ILE A 104 1.24 0.40 1.81
CA ILE A 104 1.90 0.31 0.50
C ILE A 104 3.42 0.26 0.67
N MET A 105 4.01 1.15 1.49
CA MET A 105 5.47 1.12 1.71
C MET A 105 5.94 -0.13 2.43
N GLY A 106 5.19 -0.61 3.43
CA GLY A 106 5.49 -1.82 4.19
C GLY A 106 5.50 -3.05 3.29
N ASP A 107 4.44 -3.26 2.52
CA ASP A 107 4.32 -4.41 1.63
C ASP A 107 5.37 -4.37 0.51
N LEU A 108 5.64 -3.20 -0.09
CA LEU A 108 6.68 -3.04 -1.11
C LEU A 108 8.08 -3.33 -0.54
N ASN A 109 8.35 -2.88 0.69
CA ASN A 109 9.60 -3.15 1.38
C ASN A 109 9.72 -4.62 1.85
N ALA A 110 8.60 -5.31 2.05
CA ALA A 110 8.56 -6.73 2.38
C ALA A 110 8.71 -7.66 1.15
N GLY A 111 8.56 -7.14 -0.07
CA GLY A 111 8.79 -7.90 -1.31
C GLY A 111 7.57 -8.05 -2.22
N SER A 112 6.47 -7.38 -1.92
CA SER A 112 5.34 -7.31 -2.87
C SER A 112 5.72 -6.58 -4.16
N SER A 113 5.01 -6.92 -5.23
CA SER A 113 5.22 -6.37 -6.58
C SER A 113 4.16 -5.35 -7.00
N GLY A 114 3.24 -5.00 -6.10
CA GLY A 114 2.14 -4.09 -6.38
C GLY A 114 1.30 -3.85 -5.13
N TRP A 115 0.18 -3.15 -5.27
CA TRP A 115 -0.82 -2.94 -4.23
C TRP A 115 -2.12 -2.49 -4.88
N THR A 116 -3.26 -2.99 -4.40
CA THR A 116 -4.57 -2.80 -5.07
C THR A 116 -5.62 -2.30 -4.09
N ASP A 117 -6.17 -1.11 -4.37
CA ASP A 117 -7.32 -0.56 -3.65
C ASP A 117 -8.60 -1.34 -3.97
N TRP A 118 -9.59 -1.28 -3.07
CA TRP A 118 -10.85 -2.00 -3.24
C TRP A 118 -11.83 -1.32 -4.22
N ASN A 119 -12.59 -0.33 -3.74
CA ASN A 119 -13.57 0.38 -4.56
C ASN A 119 -12.99 1.70 -5.05
N ILE A 120 -12.89 1.86 -6.38
CA ILE A 120 -12.40 3.09 -7.00
C ILE A 120 -13.27 4.30 -6.64
N LEU A 121 -14.58 4.09 -6.48
CA LEU A 121 -15.59 5.13 -6.25
C LEU A 121 -16.73 4.55 -5.40
N LEU A 122 -17.11 5.25 -4.32
CA LEU A 122 -18.32 4.97 -3.55
C LEU A 122 -19.17 6.22 -3.40
N ASP A 123 -20.43 6.08 -3.00
CA ASP A 123 -21.26 7.24 -2.64
C ASP A 123 -20.93 7.77 -1.23
N HIS A 124 -21.57 8.88 -0.85
CA HIS A 124 -21.43 9.49 0.47
C HIS A 124 -21.78 8.59 1.67
N GLU A 125 -22.47 7.47 1.46
CA GLU A 125 -22.77 6.46 2.49
C GLU A 125 -21.80 5.27 2.45
N GLY A 126 -20.78 5.29 1.59
CA GLY A 126 -19.82 4.20 1.42
C GLY A 126 -20.38 3.00 0.64
N GLY A 127 -21.42 3.22 -0.17
CA GLY A 127 -22.16 2.20 -0.90
C GLY A 127 -22.24 2.45 -2.41
N PRO A 128 -23.20 1.78 -3.10
CA PRO A 128 -24.17 0.84 -2.54
C PRO A 128 -23.54 -0.52 -2.18
N ASN A 129 -24.01 -1.14 -1.09
CA ASN A 129 -23.60 -2.49 -0.71
C ASN A 129 -24.82 -3.35 -0.37
N HIS A 130 -24.94 -4.52 -1.01
CA HIS A 130 -26.13 -5.39 -0.92
C HIS A 130 -26.35 -6.05 0.45
N VAL A 131 -25.35 -6.03 1.34
CA VAL A 131 -25.43 -6.50 2.73
C VAL A 131 -25.11 -5.41 3.76
N ASN A 132 -25.10 -4.14 3.33
CA ASN A 132 -24.75 -2.98 4.17
C ASN A 132 -23.34 -3.06 4.78
N ASN A 133 -22.38 -3.71 4.08
CA ASN A 133 -20.97 -3.67 4.45
C ASN A 133 -20.27 -2.48 3.77
N PHE A 134 -20.48 -1.28 4.31
CA PHE A 134 -20.01 -0.04 3.71
C PHE A 134 -18.54 0.26 4.02
N CYS A 135 -17.86 0.89 3.07
CA CYS A 135 -16.44 1.22 3.16
C CYS A 135 -16.18 2.67 2.76
N ASP A 136 -14.99 3.14 3.08
CA ASP A 136 -14.37 4.30 2.45
C ASP A 136 -13.88 3.96 1.04
N ALA A 137 -13.69 4.99 0.22
CA ALA A 137 -13.00 4.92 -1.06
C ALA A 137 -12.16 6.19 -1.29
N PRO A 138 -11.05 6.11 -2.04
CA PRO A 138 -10.27 7.28 -2.43
C PRO A 138 -11.07 8.36 -3.17
N VAL A 139 -12.18 7.97 -3.80
CA VAL A 139 -13.09 8.89 -4.48
C VAL A 139 -14.50 8.68 -3.94
N ILE A 140 -15.14 9.77 -3.50
CA ILE A 140 -16.52 9.77 -3.01
C ILE A 140 -17.40 10.60 -3.94
N ALA A 141 -18.50 10.01 -4.40
CA ALA A 141 -19.57 10.69 -5.12
C ALA A 141 -20.65 11.17 -4.14
N ASP A 142 -20.92 12.47 -4.14
CA ASP A 142 -22.06 13.02 -3.40
C ASP A 142 -23.24 13.24 -4.35
N LEU A 143 -24.26 12.40 -4.17
CA LEU A 143 -25.44 12.34 -5.04
C LEU A 143 -26.64 13.10 -4.44
N ARG A 144 -26.47 13.77 -3.29
CA ARG A 144 -27.53 14.56 -2.66
C ARG A 144 -27.85 15.79 -3.51
N GLU A 145 -29.11 16.22 -3.51
CA GLU A 145 -29.54 17.38 -4.32
C GLU A 145 -28.88 18.70 -3.89
N ASP A 146 -28.48 18.79 -2.62
CA ASP A 146 -27.82 19.94 -2.00
C ASP A 146 -26.29 19.78 -1.90
N ALA A 147 -25.71 18.75 -2.54
CA ALA A 147 -24.27 18.54 -2.58
C ALA A 147 -23.53 19.76 -3.17
N GLU A 148 -22.47 20.20 -2.49
CA GLU A 148 -21.63 21.30 -3.00
C GLU A 148 -20.84 20.89 -4.24
N ARG A 149 -20.48 19.61 -4.34
CA ARG A 149 -19.72 19.01 -5.45
C ARG A 149 -20.18 17.59 -5.68
N ALA A 150 -20.14 17.14 -6.94
CA ALA A 150 -20.52 15.77 -7.29
C ALA A 150 -19.45 14.73 -6.92
N VAL A 151 -18.18 15.12 -6.81
CA VAL A 151 -17.04 14.21 -6.55
C VAL A 151 -16.05 14.88 -5.60
N TYR A 152 -15.60 14.11 -4.61
CA TYR A 152 -14.55 14.45 -3.66
C TYR A 152 -13.39 13.45 -3.78
N LEU A 153 -12.17 13.97 -3.72
CA LEU A 153 -10.95 13.16 -3.68
C LEU A 153 -10.46 13.15 -2.24
N HIS A 154 -10.46 11.98 -1.63
CA HIS A 154 -10.00 11.79 -0.26
C HIS A 154 -8.47 11.70 -0.19
N PRO A 155 -7.86 11.87 1.00
CA PRO A 155 -6.42 11.78 1.17
C PRO A 155 -5.81 10.52 0.55
N GLN A 156 -6.49 9.37 0.67
CA GLN A 156 -6.07 8.10 0.05
C GLN A 156 -5.77 8.24 -1.45
N TYR A 157 -6.55 9.02 -2.21
CA TYR A 157 -6.32 9.24 -3.64
C TYR A 157 -4.96 9.86 -3.91
N PHE A 158 -4.58 10.85 -3.11
CA PHE A 158 -3.30 11.54 -3.25
C PHE A 158 -2.15 10.63 -2.80
N TYR A 159 -2.30 9.89 -1.71
CA TYR A 159 -1.31 8.93 -1.24
C TYR A 159 -1.06 7.81 -2.26
N LEU A 160 -2.12 7.23 -2.84
CA LEU A 160 -1.99 6.30 -3.99
C LEU A 160 -1.22 6.94 -5.15
N GLY A 161 -1.45 8.22 -5.41
CA GLY A 161 -0.75 9.00 -6.43
C GLY A 161 0.76 9.10 -6.18
N HIS A 162 1.22 9.17 -4.93
CA HIS A 162 2.65 9.21 -4.59
C HIS A 162 3.42 7.94 -4.98
N PHE A 163 2.72 6.82 -5.13
CA PHE A 163 3.26 5.56 -5.62
C PHE A 163 2.96 5.37 -7.11
N SER A 164 1.69 5.22 -7.47
CA SER A 164 1.23 4.84 -8.82
C SER A 164 1.72 5.77 -9.94
N LYS A 165 1.89 7.07 -9.65
CA LYS A 165 2.37 8.04 -10.65
C LYS A 165 3.88 7.96 -10.86
N PHE A 166 4.64 7.50 -9.87
CA PHE A 166 6.10 7.65 -9.80
C PHE A 166 6.86 6.32 -9.83
N LEU A 167 6.23 5.23 -9.40
CA LEU A 167 6.69 3.86 -9.49
C LEU A 167 6.02 3.23 -10.71
N LEU A 168 6.72 3.30 -11.85
CA LEU A 168 6.20 2.78 -13.11
C LEU A 168 6.22 1.23 -13.09
N PRO A 169 5.41 0.56 -13.94
CA PRO A 169 5.61 -0.86 -14.21
C PRO A 169 7.08 -1.17 -14.52
N ASP A 170 7.55 -2.32 -14.07
CA ASP A 170 8.95 -2.78 -14.17
C ASP A 170 9.97 -1.97 -13.35
N SER A 171 9.52 -1.11 -12.43
CA SER A 171 10.44 -0.50 -11.45
C SER A 171 10.96 -1.55 -10.47
N VAL A 172 12.27 -1.51 -10.19
CA VAL A 172 12.94 -2.46 -9.30
C VAL A 172 13.25 -1.78 -7.97
N ARG A 173 12.82 -2.37 -6.87
CA ARG A 173 13.13 -1.85 -5.53
C ARG A 173 14.65 -1.82 -5.33
N VAL A 174 15.15 -0.69 -4.83
CA VAL A 174 16.54 -0.55 -4.38
C VAL A 174 16.59 -0.52 -2.86
N HIS A 175 17.64 -1.10 -2.29
CA HIS A 175 17.80 -1.11 -0.84
C HIS A 175 17.97 0.32 -0.31
N SER A 176 17.17 0.67 0.70
CA SER A 176 17.25 1.94 1.43
C SER A 176 17.15 1.70 2.92
N THR A 177 17.81 2.54 3.72
CA THR A 177 17.75 2.49 5.19
C THR A 177 17.31 3.85 5.72
N VAL A 178 16.36 3.85 6.66
CA VAL A 178 15.99 5.06 7.39
C VAL A 178 16.69 5.06 8.75
N GLY A 179 17.58 6.03 8.97
CA GLY A 179 18.30 6.15 10.25
C GLY A 179 17.38 6.55 11.39
N GLY A 180 17.55 5.93 12.56
CA GLY A 180 16.72 6.19 13.74
C GLY A 180 15.33 5.55 13.70
N SER A 181 15.04 4.76 12.67
CA SER A 181 13.90 3.87 12.59
C SER A 181 14.31 2.47 13.04
N ASP A 182 13.74 2.01 14.15
CA ASP A 182 13.51 0.58 14.32
C ASP A 182 12.37 0.28 13.35
N ALA A 183 12.54 -0.65 12.41
CA ALA A 183 11.65 -0.92 11.27
C ALA A 183 10.14 -0.73 11.56
N PRO A 184 9.31 -0.35 10.56
CA PRO A 184 7.87 -0.21 10.76
C PRO A 184 7.33 -1.45 11.45
N GLY A 185 6.45 -1.30 12.45
CA GLY A 185 5.82 -2.40 13.19
C GLY A 185 5.32 -3.51 12.27
N GLY A 186 6.21 -4.45 11.97
CA GLY A 186 6.05 -5.46 10.94
C GLY A 186 5.36 -6.70 11.45
N ASP A 187 5.17 -6.79 12.76
CA ASP A 187 4.37 -7.82 13.38
C ASP A 187 2.87 -7.63 13.06
N CYS A 188 2.10 -8.68 13.30
CA CYS A 188 0.65 -8.67 13.12
C CYS A 188 -0.10 -7.99 14.27
N ALA A 189 0.58 -7.50 15.31
CA ALA A 189 -0.09 -6.77 16.40
C ALA A 189 -0.36 -5.31 16.02
N TRP A 190 0.36 -4.77 15.04
CA TRP A 190 0.11 -3.44 14.52
C TRP A 190 -1.15 -3.40 13.64
N PRO A 191 -2.11 -2.50 13.91
CA PRO A 191 -3.39 -2.47 13.20
C PRO A 191 -3.23 -2.00 11.75
N TYR A 192 -4.14 -2.46 10.89
CA TYR A 192 -4.17 -2.03 9.49
C TYR A 192 -4.55 -0.55 9.40
N GLY A 193 -3.99 0.13 8.41
CA GLY A 193 -4.22 1.54 8.20
C GLY A 193 -3.73 2.46 9.33
N GLY A 194 -2.87 1.96 10.23
CA GLY A 194 -2.10 2.79 11.16
C GLY A 194 -0.90 3.46 10.48
N CYS A 195 -0.16 4.27 11.23
CA CYS A 195 1.13 4.80 10.80
C CYS A 195 2.06 5.01 12.00
N ASP A 196 3.37 4.86 11.80
CA ASP A 196 4.37 5.20 12.82
C ASP A 196 4.70 6.70 12.78
N ALA A 197 4.33 7.41 13.85
CA ALA A 197 4.60 8.83 14.01
C ALA A 197 6.03 9.14 14.51
N THR A 198 6.76 8.11 14.99
CA THR A 198 8.05 8.30 15.65
C THR A 198 9.18 8.51 14.66
N THR A 199 9.13 7.86 13.49
CA THR A 199 10.24 7.83 12.53
C THR A 199 9.76 8.15 11.11
N LEU A 200 10.70 8.49 10.22
CA LEU A 200 10.36 8.60 8.81
C LEU A 200 10.22 7.21 8.21
N GLN A 201 9.38 7.09 7.20
CA GLN A 201 9.22 5.86 6.42
C GLN A 201 9.61 6.15 4.98
N ALA A 202 10.24 5.19 4.33
CA ALA A 202 10.66 5.37 2.95
C ALA A 202 10.69 4.06 2.18
N THR A 203 10.50 4.19 0.87
CA THR A 203 10.82 3.16 -0.10
C THR A 203 11.45 3.78 -1.34
N ALA A 204 12.30 3.02 -2.02
CA ALA A 204 13.07 3.52 -3.15
C ALA A 204 13.07 2.50 -4.30
N PHE A 205 12.91 3.00 -5.52
CA PHE A 205 12.77 2.19 -6.72
C PHE A 205 13.56 2.78 -7.88
N LEU A 206 14.37 1.95 -8.55
CA LEU A 206 14.95 2.26 -9.85
C LEU A 206 13.90 2.04 -10.93
N ARG A 207 13.56 3.08 -11.67
CA ARG A 207 12.57 3.05 -12.74
C ARG A 207 13.19 2.57 -14.06
N PRO A 208 12.37 2.09 -15.02
CA PRO A 208 12.85 1.69 -16.35
C PRO A 208 13.48 2.83 -17.17
N ASP A 209 13.17 4.09 -16.86
CA ASP A 209 13.78 5.27 -17.48
C ASP A 209 15.14 5.67 -16.85
N GLY A 210 15.62 4.87 -15.89
CA GLY A 210 16.88 5.06 -15.19
C GLY A 210 16.82 6.02 -14.00
N GLN A 211 15.70 6.70 -13.76
CA GLN A 211 15.54 7.55 -12.57
C GLN A 211 15.31 6.70 -11.31
N THR A 212 15.73 7.20 -10.15
CA THR A 212 15.35 6.58 -8.87
C THR A 212 14.22 7.38 -8.22
N ALA A 213 13.07 6.76 -8.03
CA ALA A 213 11.98 7.31 -7.24
C ALA A 213 12.17 6.95 -5.76
N VAL A 214 12.05 7.94 -4.88
CA VAL A 214 12.07 7.74 -3.41
C VAL A 214 10.81 8.36 -2.84
N VAL A 215 9.97 7.54 -2.22
CA VAL A 215 8.79 8.00 -1.47
C VAL A 215 9.17 8.07 -0.01
N VAL A 216 8.88 9.20 0.64
CA VAL A 216 9.16 9.46 2.06
C VAL A 216 7.90 9.95 2.73
N MET A 217 7.58 9.41 3.91
CA MET A 217 6.39 9.77 4.68
C MET A 217 6.73 10.06 6.15
N ASN A 218 5.95 10.95 6.74
CA ASN A 218 6.02 11.36 8.14
C ASN A 218 4.61 11.50 8.71
N CYS A 219 4.24 10.68 9.69
CA CYS A 219 2.93 10.75 10.36
C CYS A 219 3.01 11.38 11.76
N GLY A 220 4.12 12.04 12.09
CA GLY A 220 4.31 12.73 13.37
C GLY A 220 4.64 14.19 13.15
N GLU A 221 5.40 14.78 14.08
CA GLU A 221 5.89 16.16 13.97
C GLU A 221 6.90 16.34 12.84
N ASP A 222 7.16 17.59 12.44
CA ASP A 222 8.20 17.99 11.46
C ASP A 222 9.53 17.27 11.74
N LYS A 223 10.13 16.68 10.69
CA LYS A 223 11.40 15.96 10.78
C LYS A 223 12.41 16.46 9.76
N GLU A 224 13.63 16.70 10.22
CA GLU A 224 14.75 16.98 9.33
C GLU A 224 15.26 15.68 8.69
N MET A 225 15.33 15.67 7.36
CA MET A 225 15.79 14.53 6.57
C MET A 225 17.08 14.86 5.82
N LYS A 226 17.98 13.88 5.78
CA LYS A 226 19.11 13.84 4.83
C LYS A 226 18.98 12.59 3.97
N LEU A 227 18.56 12.78 2.72
CA LEU A 227 18.51 11.70 1.72
C LEU A 227 19.87 11.65 1.02
N ALA A 228 20.65 10.60 1.32
CA ALA A 228 21.92 10.33 0.67
C ALA A 228 21.73 9.31 -0.46
N ALA A 229 22.22 9.65 -1.66
CA ALA A 229 22.21 8.77 -2.82
C ALA A 229 23.52 8.93 -3.61
N GLU A 230 23.73 8.07 -4.60
CA GLU A 230 24.86 8.23 -5.52
C GLU A 230 24.75 9.60 -6.22
N GLY A 231 25.76 10.46 -6.04
CA GLY A 231 25.78 11.82 -6.60
C GLY A 231 25.48 12.96 -5.63
N GLY A 232 25.09 12.69 -4.38
CA GLY A 232 25.01 13.74 -3.35
C GLY A 232 24.04 13.49 -2.20
N VAL A 233 23.74 14.57 -1.49
CA VAL A 233 22.82 14.58 -0.34
C VAL A 233 21.78 15.67 -0.54
N ILE A 234 20.50 15.30 -0.47
CA ILE A 234 19.38 16.23 -0.37
C ILE A 234 19.07 16.42 1.12
N THR A 235 19.05 17.66 1.58
CA THR A 235 18.58 18.00 2.93
C THR A 235 17.24 18.71 2.80
N ASN A 236 16.24 18.25 3.54
CA ASN A 236 14.91 18.84 3.54
C ASN A 236 14.23 18.63 4.90
N THR A 237 13.29 19.51 5.23
CA THR A 237 12.30 19.22 6.28
C THR A 237 11.15 18.44 5.66
N VAL A 238 10.79 17.29 6.23
CA VAL A 238 9.57 16.56 5.93
C VAL A 238 8.52 17.04 6.94
N PRO A 239 7.53 17.86 6.53
CA PRO A 239 6.53 18.41 7.45
C PRO A 239 5.75 17.32 8.17
N ALA A 240 5.12 17.71 9.27
CA ALA A 240 4.20 16.87 10.01
C ALA A 240 3.08 16.37 9.10
N ASN A 241 2.69 15.11 9.30
CA ASN A 241 1.60 14.45 8.59
C ASN A 241 1.68 14.65 7.06
N SER A 242 2.79 14.25 6.46
CA SER A 242 3.06 14.51 5.03
C SER A 242 3.73 13.35 4.31
N ILE A 243 3.58 13.34 2.99
CA ILE A 243 4.24 12.42 2.07
C ILE A 243 4.89 13.22 0.93
N GLN A 244 6.10 12.82 0.55
CA GLN A 244 6.90 13.46 -0.48
C GLN A 244 7.50 12.41 -1.40
N THR A 245 7.46 12.65 -2.71
CA THR A 245 8.12 11.79 -3.70
C THR A 245 9.24 12.55 -4.40
N TYR A 246 10.45 12.02 -4.32
CA TYR A 246 11.64 12.54 -4.97
C TYR A 246 11.95 11.72 -6.22
N LEU A 247 12.27 12.39 -7.32
CA LEU A 247 12.84 11.76 -8.51
C LEU A 247 14.29 12.17 -8.63
N LEU A 248 15.18 11.22 -8.36
CA LEU A 248 16.62 11.39 -8.54
C LEU A 248 16.97 11.12 -10.00
N PRO A 249 17.83 11.94 -10.62
CA PRO A 249 18.23 11.76 -12.01
C PRO A 249 18.98 10.43 -12.19
N ALA A 250 18.92 9.89 -13.41
CA ALA A 250 19.69 8.71 -13.78
C ALA A 250 21.18 8.96 -13.56
N THR A 251 21.86 8.02 -12.89
CA THR A 251 23.31 8.01 -12.81
C THR A 251 23.87 7.45 -14.13
N ASN A 252 24.75 8.22 -14.79
CA ASN A 252 25.43 7.79 -16.02
C ASN A 252 26.58 6.83 -15.71
#